data_AF-A0A5M9MCE0-F1
#
_entry.id   AF-A0A5M9MCE0-F1
#
_cell.length_a   1.000
_cell.length_b   1.000
_cell.length_c   1.000
_cell.angle_alpha   90.00
_cell.angle_beta   90.00
_cell.angle_gamma   90.00
#
_symmetry.space_group_name_H-M   'P 1'
#
loop_
_entity.id
_entity.type
_entity.pdbx_description
1 polymer ?
#
loop_
_entity_poly.entity_id
_entity_poly.type
_entity_poly.pdbx_seq_one_letter_code
_entity_poly.pdbx_strand_id
1 'polypeptide(L)'
;MASAQFNPLQSIGENIHFFQPPERGVTSSPALIALCTWLGGATTQRIQKYITGYRALYPNSAILLIATRILEISALPFSVLHARLAPARDVIRRFVSSDTEKEGTDSFLLHIFSHGGCNTAIQLALSLKKDPIHPH
;
A
#
# COMPACT_ATOMS: atom_id res chain seq x y z
N MET A 1 12.57 14.93 -11.82
CA MET A 1 12.86 13.48 -11.81
C MET A 1 11.65 12.74 -12.37
N ALA A 2 11.82 11.79 -13.29
CA ALA A 2 10.70 11.01 -13.82
C ALA A 2 10.02 10.22 -12.69
N SER A 3 8.69 10.22 -12.64
CA SER A 3 7.94 9.42 -11.68
C SER A 3 8.15 7.93 -11.98
N ALA A 4 8.37 7.11 -10.96
CA ALA A 4 8.49 5.66 -11.14
C ALA A 4 7.15 5.10 -11.66
N GLN A 5 7.21 4.32 -12.74
CA GLN A 5 6.02 3.69 -13.33
C GLN A 5 6.00 2.20 -13.01
N PHE A 6 4.90 1.72 -12.44
CA PHE A 6 4.71 0.31 -12.08
C PHE A 6 3.48 -0.20 -12.81
N ASN A 7 3.63 -0.98 -13.88
CA ASN A 7 2.45 -1.46 -14.61
C ASN A 7 1.83 -2.66 -13.88
N PRO A 8 0.51 -2.73 -13.67
CA PRO A 8 -0.56 -1.80 -14.10
C PRO A 8 -0.98 -0.76 -13.04
N LEU A 9 -0.19 -0.57 -11.98
CA LEU A 9 -0.51 0.35 -10.89
C LEU A 9 -0.44 1.82 -11.35
N GLN A 10 -1.41 2.60 -10.89
CA GLN A 10 -1.48 4.03 -11.13
C GLN A 10 -0.98 4.79 -9.90
N SER A 11 -0.30 5.92 -10.13
CA SER A 11 0.14 6.80 -9.03
C SER A 11 -1.08 7.48 -8.41
N ILE A 12 -1.26 7.33 -7.10
CA ILE A 12 -2.32 8.00 -6.32
C ILE A 12 -1.78 9.00 -5.30
N GLY A 13 -0.45 9.05 -5.16
CA GLY A 13 0.26 10.00 -4.33
C GLY A 13 1.75 9.98 -4.65
N GLU A 14 2.54 10.72 -3.87
CA GLU A 14 3.99 10.64 -4.00
C GLU A 14 4.48 9.27 -3.54
N ASN A 15 5.03 8.46 -4.44
CA ASN A 15 5.49 7.08 -4.18
C ASN A 15 4.40 6.09 -3.73
N ILE A 16 3.14 6.46 -3.87
CA ILE A 16 2.01 5.60 -3.56
C ILE A 16 1.33 5.24 -4.87
N HIS A 17 1.24 3.95 -5.14
CA HIS A 17 0.64 3.44 -6.36
C HIS A 17 -0.42 2.40 -6.03
N PHE A 18 -1.47 2.34 -6.83
CA PHE A 18 -2.60 1.48 -6.57
C PHE A 18 -3.09 0.81 -7.85
N PHE A 19 -3.50 -0.45 -7.72
CA PHE A 19 -4.18 -1.21 -8.76
C PHE A 19 -5.43 -1.84 -8.17
N GLN A 20 -6.55 -1.61 -8.85
CA GLN A 20 -7.82 -2.27 -8.60
C GLN A 20 -8.08 -3.27 -9.75
N PRO A 21 -8.29 -4.56 -9.46
CA PRO A 21 -8.73 -5.51 -10.48
C PRO A 21 -10.18 -5.22 -10.91
N PRO A 22 -10.54 -5.54 -12.17
CA PRO A 22 -11.88 -5.31 -12.70
C PRO A 22 -12.96 -6.13 -11.97
N GLU A 23 -12.61 -7.30 -11.44
CA GLU A 23 -13.48 -8.14 -10.61
C GLU A 23 -12.89 -8.29 -9.21
N ARG A 24 -13.72 -8.15 -8.16
CA ARG A 24 -13.30 -8.44 -6.78
C ARG A 24 -13.25 -9.95 -6.58
N GLY A 25 -12.17 -10.43 -5.96
CA GLY A 25 -11.85 -11.85 -5.85
C GLY A 25 -12.86 -12.70 -5.09
N VAL A 26 -12.77 -14.00 -5.36
CA VAL A 26 -13.43 -15.09 -4.64
C VAL A 26 -12.80 -15.24 -3.25
N THR A 27 -13.53 -15.82 -2.30
CA THR A 27 -13.25 -15.95 -0.86
C THR A 27 -11.87 -16.51 -0.46
N SER A 28 -11.07 -17.03 -1.39
CA SER A 28 -9.73 -17.60 -1.13
C SER A 28 -8.56 -16.65 -1.41
N SER A 29 -8.80 -15.44 -1.92
CA SER A 29 -7.75 -14.44 -2.20
C SER A 29 -7.84 -13.25 -1.24
N PRO A 30 -6.72 -12.59 -0.91
CA PRO A 30 -6.78 -11.35 -0.14
C PRO A 30 -7.48 -10.26 -0.95
N ALA A 31 -8.34 -9.47 -0.31
CA ALA A 31 -8.99 -8.35 -0.97
C ALA A 31 -7.98 -7.25 -1.34
N LEU A 32 -6.98 -7.04 -0.46
CA LEU A 32 -5.91 -6.07 -0.66
C LEU A 32 -4.55 -6.65 -0.27
N ILE A 33 -3.57 -6.44 -1.13
CA ILE A 33 -2.15 -6.69 -0.91
C ILE A 33 -1.43 -5.35 -0.79
N ALA A 34 -0.91 -5.01 0.38
CA ALA A 34 -0.12 -3.81 0.61
C ALA A 34 1.38 -4.14 0.63
N LEU A 35 2.17 -3.43 -0.16
CA LEU A 35 3.62 -3.60 -0.27
C LEU A 35 4.33 -2.35 0.27
N CYS A 36 5.09 -2.49 1.36
CA CYS A 36 5.95 -1.43 1.89
C CYS A 36 7.41 -1.74 1.53
N THR A 37 7.98 -1.06 0.53
CA THR A 37 9.27 -1.46 -0.07
C THR A 37 10.49 -1.16 0.80
N TRP A 38 11.62 -1.78 0.47
CA TRP A 38 12.88 -1.60 1.19
C TRP A 38 13.55 -0.27 0.87
N LEU A 39 14.46 0.14 1.77
CA LEU A 39 15.27 1.33 1.60
C LEU A 39 16.49 1.04 0.75
N GLY A 40 16.76 1.90 -0.25
CA GLY A 40 17.97 1.82 -1.07
C GLY A 40 17.93 0.66 -2.08
N GLY A 41 18.12 0.98 -3.37
CA GLY A 41 18.14 -0.05 -4.42
C GLY A 41 16.79 -0.74 -4.66
N ALA A 42 15.67 -0.18 -4.17
CA ALA A 42 14.32 -0.56 -4.53
C ALA A 42 13.95 0.03 -5.91
N THR A 43 14.64 -0.44 -6.94
CA THR A 43 14.42 0.04 -8.31
C THR A 43 13.07 -0.42 -8.83
N THR A 44 12.54 0.31 -9.81
CA THR A 44 11.28 -0.02 -10.48
C THR A 44 11.25 -1.48 -10.96
N GLN A 45 12.33 -1.96 -11.58
CA GLN A 45 12.39 -3.33 -12.10
C GLN A 45 12.33 -4.39 -10.99
N ARG A 46 12.93 -4.11 -9.82
CA ARG A 46 12.94 -5.08 -8.71
C ARG A 46 11.59 -5.16 -8.04
N ILE A 47 10.95 -4.02 -7.78
CA ILE A 47 9.59 -3.96 -7.23
C ILE A 47 8.59 -4.60 -8.21
N GLN A 48 8.74 -4.35 -9.51
CA GLN A 48 7.87 -4.93 -10.55
C GLN A 48 7.83 -6.46 -10.50
N LYS A 49 8.92 -7.14 -10.12
CA LYS A 49 8.92 -8.59 -9.94
C LYS A 49 7.93 -9.06 -8.87
N TYR A 50 7.85 -8.33 -7.76
CA TYR A 50 6.90 -8.64 -6.68
C TYR A 50 5.47 -8.34 -7.09
N ILE A 51 5.24 -7.24 -7.81
CA ILE A 51 3.91 -6.91 -8.37
C ILE A 51 3.47 -8.03 -9.31
N THR A 52 4.31 -8.42 -10.27
CA THR A 52 3.99 -9.50 -11.21
C THR A 52 3.76 -10.84 -10.49
N GLY A 53 4.58 -11.17 -9.48
CA GLY A 53 4.40 -12.38 -8.69
C GLY A 53 3.06 -12.40 -7.93
N TYR A 54 2.71 -11.31 -7.25
CA TYR A 54 1.43 -11.23 -6.55
C TYR A 54 0.24 -11.25 -7.49
N ARG A 55 0.32 -10.61 -8.66
CA ARG A 55 -0.74 -10.70 -9.68
C ARG A 55 -0.90 -12.10 -10.26
N ALA A 56 0.17 -12.89 -10.32
CA ALA A 56 0.08 -14.29 -10.76
C ALA A 56 -0.55 -15.19 -9.69
N LEU A 57 -0.22 -14.97 -8.40
CA LEU A 57 -0.75 -15.73 -7.28
C LEU A 57 -2.20 -15.36 -6.94
N TYR A 58 -2.51 -14.06 -6.99
CA TYR A 58 -3.81 -13.50 -6.63
C TYR A 58 -4.29 -12.49 -7.69
N PRO A 59 -4.71 -12.97 -8.87
CA PRO A 59 -5.09 -12.10 -9.99
C PRO A 59 -6.27 -11.16 -9.69
N ASN A 60 -7.09 -11.49 -8.70
CA ASN A 60 -8.27 -10.72 -8.30
C ASN A 60 -8.05 -9.88 -7.03
N SER A 61 -6.81 -9.78 -6.55
CA SER A 61 -6.46 -8.92 -5.42
C SER A 61 -6.11 -7.52 -5.88
N ALA A 62 -6.55 -6.52 -5.12
CA ALA A 62 -6.01 -5.18 -5.26
C ALA A 62 -4.58 -5.10 -4.74
N ILE A 63 -3.78 -4.20 -5.29
CA ILE A 63 -2.39 -4.01 -4.87
C ILE A 63 -2.16 -2.53 -4.55
N LEU A 64 -1.75 -2.26 -3.31
CA LEU A 64 -1.30 -0.96 -2.84
C LEU A 64 0.21 -1.01 -2.64
N LEU A 65 0.96 -0.21 -3.39
CA LEU A 65 2.40 -0.07 -3.27
C LEU A 65 2.73 1.25 -2.58
N ILE A 66 3.55 1.18 -1.53
CA ILE A 66 4.12 2.34 -0.84
C ILE A 66 5.64 2.21 -0.95
N ALA A 67 6.21 2.98 -1.88
CA ALA A 67 7.64 2.94 -2.16
C ALA A 67 8.41 3.83 -1.19
N THR A 68 9.23 3.21 -0.33
CA THR A 68 9.99 3.90 0.72
C THR A 68 11.14 4.73 0.13
N ARG A 69 11.30 5.99 0.56
CA ARG A 69 12.48 6.82 0.22
C ARG A 69 13.34 7.16 1.45
N ILE A 70 14.64 7.35 1.20
CA ILE A 70 15.65 7.74 2.20
C ILE A 70 15.31 9.06 2.89
N LEU A 71 14.91 10.08 2.13
CA LEU A 71 14.59 11.40 2.67
C LEU A 71 13.37 11.39 3.60
N GLU A 72 12.41 10.49 3.37
CA GLU A 72 11.20 10.37 4.21
C GLU A 72 11.51 9.79 5.59
N ILE A 73 12.61 9.03 5.71
CA ILE A 73 13.06 8.44 6.97
C ILE A 73 13.93 9.41 7.76
N SER A 74 14.74 10.24 7.10
CA SER A 74 15.79 11.01 7.77
C SER A 74 15.55 12.52 7.88
N ALA A 75 14.61 13.12 7.13
CA ALA A 75 14.54 14.57 7.01
C ALA A 75 13.14 15.20 7.14
N LEU A 76 12.05 14.42 7.05
CA LEU A 76 10.69 14.97 7.11
C LEU A 76 10.08 14.90 8.52
N PRO A 77 9.35 15.94 8.97
CA PRO A 77 8.52 15.85 10.16
C PRO A 77 7.45 14.76 10.00
N PHE A 78 7.12 14.05 11.09
CA PHE A 78 6.12 12.98 11.05
C PHE A 78 4.74 13.46 10.58
N SER A 79 4.36 14.72 10.86
CA SER A 79 3.09 15.29 10.36
C SER A 79 3.04 15.33 8.83
N VAL A 80 4.14 15.71 8.18
CA VAL A 80 4.26 15.73 6.72
C VAL A 80 4.24 14.32 6.16
N LEU A 81 4.96 13.39 6.80
CA LEU A 81 4.94 11.99 6.41
C LEU A 81 3.53 11.40 6.49
N HIS A 82 2.81 11.66 7.58
CA HIS A 82 1.44 11.19 7.77
C HIS A 82 0.49 11.81 6.76
N ALA A 83 0.62 13.11 6.45
CA ALA A 83 -0.17 13.74 5.39
C ALA A 83 0.05 13.07 4.02
N ARG A 84 1.31 12.73 3.68
CA ARG A 84 1.65 12.03 2.43
C ARG A 84 1.06 10.62 2.34
N LEU A 85 0.88 9.95 3.48
CA LEU A 85 0.27 8.62 3.55
C LEU A 85 -1.26 8.64 3.41
N ALA A 86 -1.90 9.82 3.27
CA ALA A 86 -3.36 9.93 3.16
C ALA A 86 -3.95 9.06 2.04
N PRO A 87 -3.43 9.06 0.79
CA PRO A 87 -3.99 8.22 -0.27
C PRO A 87 -3.93 6.72 0.06
N ALA A 88 -2.88 6.27 0.75
CA ALA A 88 -2.77 4.88 1.20
C ALA A 88 -3.79 4.55 2.29
N ARG A 89 -4.04 5.48 3.24
CA ARG A 89 -5.08 5.31 4.26
C ARG A 89 -6.46 5.21 3.63
N ASP A 90 -6.77 6.08 2.67
CA ASP A 90 -8.07 6.14 2.03
C ASP A 90 -8.36 4.83 1.27
N VAL A 91 -7.36 4.27 0.60
CA VAL A 91 -7.46 2.92 0.01
C VAL A 91 -7.75 1.88 1.10
N ILE A 92 -6.94 1.79 2.15
CA ILE A 92 -7.15 0.78 3.20
C ILE A 92 -8.56 0.89 3.81
N ARG A 93 -9.01 2.12 4.12
CA ARG A 93 -10.34 2.38 4.65
C ARG A 93 -11.46 1.96 3.71
N ARG A 94 -11.29 2.20 2.40
CA ARG A 94 -12.28 1.78 1.39
C ARG A 94 -12.51 0.27 1.43
N PHE A 95 -11.45 -0.51 1.61
CA PHE A 95 -11.59 -1.97 1.70
C PHE A 95 -12.22 -2.37 3.04
N VAL A 96 -11.72 -1.84 4.16
CA VAL A 96 -12.28 -2.15 5.50
C VAL A 96 -13.76 -1.77 5.61
N SER A 97 -14.18 -0.64 5.02
CA SER A 97 -15.58 -0.18 5.08
C SER A 97 -16.49 -0.93 4.12
N SER A 98 -15.94 -1.58 3.07
CA SER A 98 -16.76 -2.40 2.16
C SER A 98 -17.05 -3.80 2.71
N ASP A 99 -16.34 -4.22 3.75
CA ASP A 99 -16.51 -5.53 4.40
C ASP A 99 -17.77 -5.60 5.27
N THR A 100 -18.36 -4.47 5.64
CA THR A 100 -19.58 -4.45 6.47
C THR A 100 -20.83 -4.95 5.74
N GLU A 101 -20.79 -5.10 4.40
CA GLU A 101 -21.95 -5.52 3.60
C GLU A 101 -21.86 -6.94 3.03
N LYS A 102 -20.72 -7.63 3.15
CA LYS A 102 -20.55 -9.00 2.61
C LYS A 102 -19.93 -9.91 3.66
N GLU A 103 -20.66 -10.96 4.05
CA GLU A 103 -20.25 -12.00 5.03
C GLU A 103 -19.08 -12.90 4.57
N GLY A 104 -18.14 -12.38 3.78
CA GLY A 104 -16.87 -13.04 3.46
C GLY A 104 -15.75 -12.26 4.10
N THR A 105 -14.88 -12.94 4.87
CA THR A 105 -13.68 -12.32 5.45
C THR A 105 -12.71 -11.95 4.33
N ASP A 106 -12.87 -10.74 3.79
CA ASP A 106 -11.95 -10.13 2.84
C ASP A 106 -10.60 -9.96 3.55
N SER A 107 -9.68 -10.91 3.32
CA SER A 107 -8.40 -10.94 4.03
C SER A 107 -7.44 -9.88 3.49
N PHE A 108 -6.62 -9.30 4.37
CA PHE A 108 -5.60 -8.32 4.00
C PHE A 108 -4.21 -8.96 4.10
N LEU A 109 -3.39 -8.78 3.06
CA LEU A 109 -1.98 -9.19 3.07
C LEU A 109 -1.10 -7.94 3.12
N LEU A 110 -0.26 -7.84 4.16
CA LEU A 110 0.76 -6.80 4.27
C LEU A 110 2.15 -7.42 4.09
N HIS A 111 2.86 -7.05 3.02
CA HIS A 111 4.26 -7.41 2.80
C HIS A 111 5.17 -6.24 3.18
N ILE A 112 6.00 -6.46 4.19
CA ILE A 112 6.96 -5.49 4.69
C ILE A 112 8.37 -5.90 4.28
N PHE A 113 9.05 -5.06 3.51
CA PHE A 113 10.42 -5.35 3.06
C PHE A 113 11.46 -4.62 3.89
N SER A 114 12.28 -5.37 4.62
CA SER A 114 13.47 -4.86 5.34
C SER A 114 13.13 -3.70 6.30
N HIS A 115 14.15 -2.99 6.78
CA HIS A 115 14.02 -1.89 7.74
C HIS A 115 13.24 -0.69 7.18
N GLY A 116 13.45 -0.36 5.89
CA GLY A 116 12.72 0.72 5.22
C GLY A 116 11.22 0.47 5.20
N GLY A 117 10.82 -0.73 4.78
CA GLY A 117 9.42 -1.12 4.75
C GLY A 117 8.80 -1.15 6.15
N CYS A 118 9.54 -1.62 7.16
CA CYS A 118 9.06 -1.63 8.55
C CYS A 118 8.73 -0.22 9.04
N ASN A 119 9.62 0.74 8.83
CA ASN A 119 9.36 2.13 9.22
C ASN A 119 8.11 2.68 8.50
N THR A 120 8.00 2.48 7.19
CA THR A 120 6.83 2.92 6.40
C THR A 120 5.53 2.31 6.92
N ALA A 121 5.53 1.00 7.20
CA ALA A 121 4.37 0.30 7.75
C ALA A 121 3.97 0.81 9.15
N ILE A 122 4.95 1.06 10.02
CA ILE A 122 4.71 1.65 11.35
C ILE A 122 4.09 3.04 11.21
N GLN A 123 4.65 3.90 10.34
CA GLN A 123 4.16 5.26 10.15
C GLN A 123 2.76 5.27 9.54
N LEU A 124 2.46 4.35 8.63
CA LEU A 124 1.12 4.14 8.10
C LEU A 124 0.13 3.73 9.20
N ALA A 125 0.49 2.76 10.03
CA ALA A 125 -0.36 2.31 11.14
C ALA A 125 -0.61 3.42 12.17
N LEU A 126 0.43 4.17 12.54
CA LEU A 126 0.30 5.33 13.43
C LEU A 126 -0.57 6.43 12.79
N SER A 127 -0.42 6.64 11.49
CA SER A 127 -1.21 7.63 10.77
C SER A 127 -2.68 7.23 10.65
N LEU A 128 -2.99 5.94 10.52
CA LEU A 128 -4.37 5.42 10.56
C LEU A 128 -5.04 5.68 11.92
N LYS A 129 -4.31 5.47 13.02
CA LYS A 129 -4.81 5.70 14.39
C LYS A 129 -5.04 7.17 14.75
N LYS A 130 -4.22 8.06 14.19
CA LYS A 130 -4.22 9.50 14.55
C LYS A 130 -5.19 10.35 13.73
N ASP A 131 -5.80 9.78 12.70
CA ASP A 131 -6.64 10.53 11.78
C ASP A 131 -8.02 10.83 12.41
N PRO A 132 -8.32 12.09 12.74
CA PRO A 132 -9.50 12.47 13.52
C PRO A 132 -10.82 12.32 12.75
N ILE A 133 -10.77 12.12 11.43
CA ILE A 133 -11.96 11.98 10.59
C ILE A 133 -12.67 10.63 10.84
N HIS A 134 -11.96 9.63 11.38
CA HIS A 134 -12.51 8.31 11.68
C HIS A 134 -12.00 7.81 13.05
N PRO A 135 -12.58 8.27 14.18
CA PRO A 135 -12.25 7.73 15.48
C PRO A 135 -12.64 6.25 15.55
N HIS A 136 -11.74 5.44 16.11
CA HIS A 136 -11.95 4.01 16.37
C HIS A 136 -13.13 3.76 17.32
#